data_AF-A0A938FKF0-F1
#
_entry.id   AF-A0A938FKF0-F1
#
_cell.length_a   1.000
_cell.length_b   1.000
_cell.length_c   1.000
_cell.angle_alpha   90.00
_cell.angle_beta   90.00
_cell.angle_gamma   90.00
#
_symmetry.space_group_name_H-M   'P 1'
#
loop_
_entity.id
_entity.type
_entity.pdbx_description
1 polymer ?
#
loop_
_entity_poly.entity_id
_entity_poly.type
_entity_poly.pdbx_seq_one_letter_code
_entity_poly.pdbx_strand_id
1 'polypeptide(L)'
;MGKRIIFLLRRLPHLTREAFQAHWFDTHAPLVASHAATLGIVGYQQVHTRQEMRGTAVACFDGVAELWVDPTKRSTDAAEVAAASKALLADERNFIDHSASPIWVADEDLRLEGPKAGLRMTAALRRNPGITREQFRHHWRELHGPWALRHPEVFGFCHYVQNHTPADADGNPLARERNAPPAFDGVSEIYRDAPTASAEAVAALRQEFHEDEKNFLDIDASPVFLGEVRVIIDRT
;
A
#
# COMPACT_ATOMS: atom_id res chain seq x y z
N MET A 1 7.16 10.85 -14.92
CA MET A 1 6.34 9.80 -14.28
C MET A 1 6.25 10.13 -12.80
N GLY A 2 5.04 10.22 -12.25
CA GLY A 2 4.84 10.67 -10.87
C GLY A 2 5.45 9.71 -9.86
N LYS A 3 5.82 10.22 -8.68
CA LYS A 3 6.26 9.39 -7.55
C LYS A 3 5.03 8.90 -6.78
N ARG A 4 4.96 7.60 -6.48
CA ARG A 4 3.87 7.01 -5.69
C ARG A 4 4.23 7.05 -4.20
N ILE A 5 3.37 7.68 -3.40
CA ILE A 5 3.45 7.68 -1.94
C ILE A 5 2.48 6.61 -1.43
N ILE A 6 2.95 5.75 -0.54
CA ILE A 6 2.14 4.75 0.17
C ILE A 6 2.07 5.14 1.64
N PHE A 7 0.86 5.14 2.19
CA PHE A 7 0.60 5.39 3.60
C PHE A 7 -0.28 4.28 4.17
N LEU A 8 0.31 3.41 5.00
CA LEU A 8 -0.42 2.35 5.70
C LEU A 8 -1.02 2.95 6.97
N LEU A 9 -2.34 3.02 7.03
CA LEU A 9 -3.03 3.85 8.03
C LEU A 9 -3.54 3.04 9.21
N ARG A 10 -3.27 3.58 10.41
CA ARG A 10 -3.95 3.24 11.66
C ARG A 10 -4.81 4.40 12.09
N ARG A 11 -6.03 4.10 12.50
CA ARG A 11 -6.88 5.07 13.18
C ARG A 11 -6.35 5.42 14.56
N LEU A 12 -6.73 6.59 15.08
CA LEU A 12 -6.52 6.90 16.49
C LEU A 12 -7.20 5.87 17.40
N PRO A 13 -6.63 5.51 18.57
CA PRO A 13 -7.14 4.42 19.42
C PRO A 13 -8.60 4.56 19.87
N HIS A 14 -9.12 5.77 19.93
CA HIS A 14 -10.50 6.06 20.37
C HIS A 14 -11.53 5.99 19.22
N LEU A 15 -11.09 5.87 17.96
CA LEU A 15 -11.98 5.77 16.81
C LEU A 15 -12.30 4.31 16.47
N THR A 16 -13.51 4.06 16.00
CA THR A 16 -13.82 2.81 15.30
C THR A 16 -13.26 2.85 13.87
N ARG A 17 -13.10 1.69 13.22
CA ARG A 17 -12.64 1.64 11.83
C ARG A 17 -13.63 2.34 10.90
N GLU A 18 -14.93 2.20 11.16
CA GLU A 18 -16.01 2.84 10.40
C GLU A 18 -15.94 4.36 10.53
N ALA A 19 -15.80 4.90 11.74
CA ALA A 19 -15.69 6.34 11.96
C ALA A 19 -14.43 6.92 11.29
N PHE A 20 -13.31 6.22 11.40
CA PHE A 20 -12.06 6.58 10.72
C PHE A 20 -12.23 6.62 9.20
N GLN A 21 -12.79 5.55 8.60
CA GLN A 21 -12.97 5.46 7.15
C GLN A 21 -14.00 6.46 6.63
N ALA A 22 -15.05 6.76 7.40
CA ALA A 22 -16.03 7.79 7.07
C ALA A 22 -15.39 9.18 7.05
N HIS A 23 -14.67 9.57 8.11
CA HIS A 23 -13.94 10.85 8.12
C HIS A 23 -12.93 10.93 6.97
N TRP A 24 -12.19 9.85 6.76
CA TRP A 24 -11.19 9.78 5.71
C TRP A 24 -11.78 9.96 4.31
N PHE A 25 -12.93 9.37 4.01
CA PHE A 25 -13.56 9.47 2.70
C PHE A 25 -14.40 10.75 2.54
N ASP A 26 -15.25 11.08 3.51
CA ASP A 26 -16.24 12.16 3.38
C ASP A 26 -15.67 13.54 3.70
N THR A 27 -14.58 13.63 4.48
CA THR A 27 -13.98 14.90 4.90
C THR A 27 -12.57 15.08 4.35
N HIS A 28 -11.67 14.13 4.64
CA HIS A 28 -10.27 14.26 4.25
C HIS A 28 -10.08 14.17 2.73
N ALA A 29 -10.80 13.27 2.04
CA ALA A 29 -10.64 13.09 0.60
C ALA A 29 -10.99 14.35 -0.22
N PRO A 30 -12.12 15.03 0.02
CA PRO A 30 -12.42 16.33 -0.60
C PRO A 30 -11.38 17.41 -0.29
N LEU A 31 -10.85 17.43 0.94
CA LEU A 31 -9.79 18.37 1.32
C LEU A 31 -8.51 18.12 0.51
N VAL A 32 -8.06 16.87 0.39
CA VAL A 32 -6.92 16.49 -0.48
C VAL A 32 -7.20 16.90 -1.93
N ALA A 33 -8.40 16.63 -2.45
CA ALA A 33 -8.79 17.00 -3.81
C ALA A 33 -8.74 18.51 -4.06
N SER A 34 -9.17 19.33 -3.09
CA SER A 34 -9.10 20.80 -3.19
C SER A 34 -7.66 21.35 -3.23
N HIS A 35 -6.71 20.66 -2.60
CA HIS A 35 -5.29 21.03 -2.59
C HIS A 35 -4.45 20.30 -3.64
N ALA A 36 -5.06 19.43 -4.45
CA ALA A 36 -4.34 18.54 -5.36
C ALA A 36 -3.50 19.29 -6.40
N ALA A 37 -4.03 20.36 -6.98
CA ALA A 37 -3.28 21.19 -7.94
C ALA A 37 -2.08 21.87 -7.25
N THR A 38 -2.30 22.50 -6.10
CA THR A 38 -1.24 23.17 -5.32
C THR A 38 -0.11 22.21 -4.96
N LEU A 39 -0.44 20.99 -4.55
CA LEU A 39 0.52 19.98 -4.09
C LEU A 39 1.08 19.09 -5.22
N GLY A 40 0.63 19.28 -6.46
CA GLY A 40 1.04 18.45 -7.60
C GLY A 40 0.53 17.00 -7.52
N ILE A 41 -0.56 16.75 -6.79
CA ILE A 41 -1.19 15.43 -6.69
C ILE A 41 -1.97 15.18 -7.98
N VAL A 42 -1.52 14.19 -8.74
CA VAL A 42 -2.11 13.77 -10.03
C VAL A 42 -2.95 12.50 -9.90
N GLY A 43 -2.76 11.74 -8.82
CA GLY A 43 -3.57 10.58 -8.50
C GLY A 43 -3.75 10.46 -7.00
N TYR A 44 -4.94 10.02 -6.58
CA TYR A 44 -5.21 9.71 -5.18
C TYR A 44 -6.28 8.63 -5.11
N GLN A 45 -5.97 7.53 -4.44
CA GLN A 45 -6.95 6.53 -4.06
C GLN A 45 -6.83 6.13 -2.59
N GLN A 46 -7.95 5.68 -2.06
CA GLN A 46 -8.07 5.10 -0.73
C GLN A 46 -8.41 3.63 -0.88
N VAL A 47 -7.73 2.78 -0.12
CA VAL A 47 -8.10 1.37 -0.02
C VAL A 47 -8.53 1.08 1.40
N HIS A 48 -9.84 0.92 1.58
CA HIS A 48 -10.44 0.72 2.89
C HIS A 48 -10.45 -0.75 3.23
N THR A 49 -9.75 -1.16 4.28
CA THR A 49 -9.72 -2.56 4.70
C THR A 49 -11.13 -3.03 5.07
N ARG A 50 -11.52 -4.18 4.53
CA ARG A 50 -12.80 -4.85 4.76
C ARG A 50 -12.62 -6.18 5.47
N GLN A 51 -11.61 -6.95 5.07
CA GLN A 51 -11.40 -8.30 5.57
C GLN A 51 -9.91 -8.59 5.75
N GLU A 52 -9.57 -9.25 6.85
CA GLU A 52 -8.23 -9.73 7.14
C GLU A 52 -8.11 -11.17 6.59
N MET A 53 -7.04 -11.46 5.86
CA MET A 53 -6.91 -12.73 5.12
C MET A 53 -6.21 -13.83 5.92
N ARG A 54 -5.34 -13.45 6.85
CA ARG A 54 -4.65 -14.36 7.77
C ARG A 54 -4.29 -13.64 9.07
N GLY A 55 -4.18 -14.40 10.15
CA GLY A 55 -3.60 -13.90 11.40
C GLY A 55 -2.09 -13.75 11.27
N THR A 56 -1.56 -12.62 11.72
CA THR A 56 -0.14 -12.28 11.75
C THR A 56 0.17 -11.58 13.08
N ALA A 57 1.43 -11.53 13.50
CA ALA A 57 1.84 -10.81 14.71
C ALA A 57 1.59 -9.29 14.58
N VAL A 58 1.65 -8.76 13.36
CA VAL A 58 1.24 -7.39 13.04
C VAL A 58 -0.22 -7.41 12.59
N ALA A 59 -1.10 -6.66 13.26
CA ALA A 59 -2.50 -6.55 12.84
C ALA A 59 -2.64 -5.96 11.42
N CYS A 60 -3.75 -6.20 10.72
CA CYS A 60 -4.01 -5.52 9.44
C CYS A 60 -4.27 -4.01 9.65
N PHE A 61 -3.89 -3.18 8.68
CA PHE A 61 -4.12 -1.73 8.70
C PHE A 61 -5.59 -1.39 8.45
N ASP A 62 -6.04 -0.20 8.88
CA ASP A 62 -7.41 0.26 8.65
C ASP A 62 -7.65 0.69 7.19
N GLY A 63 -6.58 1.01 6.47
CA GLY A 63 -6.57 1.21 5.04
C GLY A 63 -5.20 1.63 4.50
N VAL A 64 -5.15 1.89 3.20
CA VAL A 64 -3.95 2.37 2.51
C VAL A 64 -4.28 3.61 1.69
N ALA A 65 -3.62 4.74 1.96
CA ALA A 65 -3.65 5.90 1.08
C ALA A 65 -2.54 5.79 0.05
N GLU A 66 -2.87 6.02 -1.21
CA GLU A 66 -1.91 5.99 -2.31
C GLU A 66 -2.06 7.26 -3.13
N LEU A 67 -0.97 8.02 -3.22
CA LEU A 67 -0.94 9.29 -3.94
C LEU A 67 0.14 9.23 -5.02
N TRP A 68 -0.18 9.73 -6.20
CA TRP A 68 0.80 9.98 -7.25
C TRP A 68 1.04 11.47 -7.32
N VAL A 69 2.29 11.87 -7.13
CA VAL A 69 2.70 13.28 -7.14
C VAL A 69 3.60 13.52 -8.34
N ASP A 70 3.28 14.56 -9.11
CA ASP A 70 4.11 15.10 -10.17
C ASP A 70 4.69 16.44 -9.71
N PRO A 71 5.98 16.48 -9.30
CA PRO A 71 6.61 17.72 -8.84
C PRO A 71 6.58 18.84 -9.87
N THR A 72 6.47 18.52 -11.17
CA THR A 72 6.40 19.53 -12.25
C THR A 72 5.05 20.24 -12.31
N LYS A 73 4.01 19.65 -11.71
CA LYS A 73 2.66 20.23 -11.62
C LYS A 73 2.39 20.90 -10.27
N ARG A 74 3.33 20.87 -9.33
CA ARG A 74 3.22 21.53 -8.03
C ARG A 74 3.29 23.05 -8.19
N SER A 75 2.53 23.79 -7.38
CA SER A 75 2.64 25.25 -7.33
C SER A 75 4.07 25.68 -6.99
N THR A 76 4.54 26.76 -7.62
CA THR A 76 5.83 27.39 -7.31
C THR A 76 5.73 28.36 -6.12
N ASP A 77 4.52 28.68 -5.66
CA ASP A 77 4.30 29.48 -4.46
C ASP A 77 4.53 28.61 -3.20
N ALA A 78 5.65 28.86 -2.53
CA ALA A 78 6.03 28.11 -1.34
C ALA A 78 5.07 28.34 -0.15
N ALA A 79 4.42 29.50 -0.05
CA ALA A 79 3.51 29.81 1.04
C ALA A 79 2.18 29.06 0.86
N GLU A 80 1.63 29.04 -0.36
CA GLU A 80 0.44 28.25 -0.69
C GLU A 80 0.67 26.76 -0.45
N VAL A 81 1.81 26.25 -0.91
CA VAL A 81 2.21 24.85 -0.73
C VAL A 81 2.31 24.51 0.76
N ALA A 82 2.97 25.35 1.56
CA ALA A 82 3.10 25.12 3.00
C ALA A 82 1.73 25.17 3.71
N ALA A 83 0.85 26.10 3.31
CA ALA A 83 -0.49 26.21 3.86
C ALA A 83 -1.33 24.95 3.54
N ALA A 84 -1.29 24.47 2.30
CA ALA A 84 -1.98 23.25 1.88
C ALA A 84 -1.47 22.02 2.65
N SER A 85 -0.15 21.82 2.74
CA SER A 85 0.43 20.71 3.51
C SER A 85 0.05 20.77 4.99
N LYS A 86 0.06 21.97 5.60
CA LYS A 86 -0.35 22.16 6.99
C LYS A 86 -1.83 21.87 7.21
N ALA A 87 -2.70 22.24 6.27
CA ALA A 87 -4.13 21.96 6.35
C ALA A 87 -4.39 20.44 6.33
N LEU A 88 -3.74 19.70 5.41
CA LEU A 88 -3.85 18.23 5.38
C LEU A 88 -3.34 17.61 6.68
N LEU A 89 -2.14 17.97 7.12
CA LEU A 89 -1.58 17.40 8.35
C LEU A 89 -2.41 17.74 9.59
N ALA A 90 -3.03 18.92 9.66
CA ALA A 90 -3.91 19.30 10.74
C ALA A 90 -5.18 18.43 10.77
N ASP A 91 -5.76 18.13 9.62
CA ASP A 91 -6.89 17.21 9.54
C ASP A 91 -6.50 15.76 9.84
N GLU A 92 -5.38 15.28 9.30
CA GLU A 92 -4.83 13.95 9.58
C GLU A 92 -4.73 13.65 11.08
N ARG A 93 -4.31 14.63 11.90
CA ARG A 93 -4.19 14.49 13.36
C ARG A 93 -5.51 14.23 14.08
N ASN A 94 -6.65 14.45 13.44
CA ASN A 94 -7.96 14.19 14.03
C ASN A 94 -8.36 12.71 13.92
N PHE A 95 -7.75 11.93 13.03
CA PHE A 95 -8.19 10.55 12.77
C PHE A 95 -7.08 9.52 12.56
N ILE A 96 -5.85 9.91 12.21
CA ILE A 96 -4.72 9.00 11.99
C ILE A 96 -3.82 8.95 13.22
N ASP A 97 -3.48 7.74 13.69
CA ASP A 97 -2.34 7.53 14.57
C ASP A 97 -1.06 7.48 13.74
N HIS A 98 -0.43 8.65 13.59
CA HIS A 98 0.78 8.78 12.79
C HIS A 98 1.95 7.91 13.28
N SER A 99 2.07 7.72 14.59
CA SER A 99 3.15 6.93 15.20
C SER A 99 3.03 5.43 14.95
N ALA A 100 1.86 4.98 14.50
CA ALA A 100 1.57 3.61 14.11
C ALA A 100 1.33 3.45 12.59
N SER A 101 1.50 4.52 11.81
CA SER A 101 1.17 4.55 10.38
C SER A 101 2.41 4.79 9.50
N PRO A 102 3.04 3.75 8.93
CA PRO A 102 4.20 3.91 8.05
C PRO A 102 3.85 4.63 6.75
N ILE A 103 4.72 5.55 6.31
CA ILE A 103 4.58 6.31 5.06
C ILE A 103 5.91 6.37 4.30
N TRP A 104 5.89 6.12 2.98
CA TRP A 104 7.09 6.20 2.15
C TRP A 104 6.78 6.48 0.68
N VAL A 105 7.80 6.87 -0.09
CA VAL A 105 7.73 6.93 -1.56
C VAL A 105 8.19 5.57 -2.09
N ALA A 106 7.35 4.90 -2.87
CA ALA A 106 7.60 3.56 -3.40
C ALA A 106 8.08 3.61 -4.87
N ASP A 107 8.87 2.60 -5.24
CA ASP A 107 9.15 2.24 -6.62
C ASP A 107 8.07 1.26 -7.08
N GLU A 108 7.20 1.73 -7.98
CA GLU A 108 6.14 0.92 -8.58
C GLU A 108 6.70 0.02 -9.69
N ASP A 109 6.38 -1.27 -9.66
CA ASP A 109 6.70 -2.25 -10.69
C ASP A 109 5.43 -3.03 -11.07
N LEU A 110 4.82 -2.63 -12.19
CA LEU A 110 3.67 -3.32 -12.76
C LEU A 110 4.09 -4.70 -13.27
N ARG A 111 3.53 -5.75 -12.67
CA ARG A 111 3.85 -7.15 -12.98
C ARG A 111 2.84 -7.78 -13.94
N LEU A 112 1.57 -7.39 -13.82
CA LEU A 112 0.47 -7.82 -14.68
C LEU A 112 -0.57 -6.70 -14.77
N GLU A 113 -0.82 -6.21 -15.97
CA GLU A 113 -1.91 -5.26 -16.24
C GLU A 113 -3.25 -6.00 -16.40
N GLY A 114 -4.34 -5.39 -15.96
CA GLY A 114 -5.66 -5.99 -16.03
C GLY A 114 -6.69 -5.27 -15.16
N PRO A 115 -7.89 -5.87 -14.98
CA PRO A 115 -9.00 -5.20 -14.30
C PRO A 115 -8.68 -4.83 -12.85
N LYS A 116 -9.02 -3.61 -12.46
CA LYS A 116 -8.92 -3.08 -11.09
C LYS A 116 -10.30 -2.96 -10.46
N ALA A 117 -11.08 -4.04 -10.54
CA ALA A 117 -12.48 -4.06 -10.13
C ALA A 117 -12.68 -4.94 -8.88
N GLY A 118 -13.51 -4.47 -7.94
CA GLY A 118 -13.84 -5.20 -6.73
C GLY A 118 -12.82 -5.00 -5.59
N LEU A 119 -12.66 -6.03 -4.77
CA LEU A 119 -11.75 -5.99 -3.62
C LEU A 119 -10.30 -6.22 -4.07
N ARG A 120 -9.43 -5.31 -3.66
CA ARG A 120 -7.99 -5.44 -3.83
C ARG A 120 -7.40 -6.20 -2.65
N MET A 121 -6.58 -7.21 -2.93
CA MET A 121 -5.71 -7.82 -1.93
C MET A 121 -4.42 -7.02 -1.78
N THR A 122 -4.11 -6.69 -0.53
CA THR A 122 -2.91 -5.95 -0.13
C THR A 122 -2.11 -6.79 0.85
N ALA A 123 -0.83 -7.00 0.56
CA ALA A 123 0.13 -7.56 1.51
C ALA A 123 1.18 -6.50 1.82
N ALA A 124 1.32 -6.13 3.10
CA ALA A 124 2.42 -5.28 3.55
C ALA A 124 3.57 -6.19 3.97
N LEU A 125 4.71 -6.11 3.28
CA LEU A 125 5.75 -7.13 3.34
C LEU A 125 6.93 -6.66 4.20
N ARG A 126 7.34 -7.51 5.14
CA ARG A 126 8.60 -7.40 5.88
C ARG A 126 9.52 -8.50 5.42
N ARG A 127 10.76 -8.14 5.08
CA ARG A 127 11.78 -9.12 4.74
C ARG A 127 12.23 -9.87 5.99
N ASN A 128 12.76 -11.08 5.80
CA ASN A 128 13.44 -11.80 6.86
C ASN A 128 14.59 -10.97 7.47
N PRO A 129 14.78 -10.97 8.80
CA PRO A 129 15.84 -10.19 9.46
C PRO A 129 17.26 -10.47 8.95
N GLY A 130 17.49 -11.65 8.36
CA GLY A 130 18.78 -12.11 7.85
C GLY A 130 19.12 -11.67 6.42
N ILE A 131 18.23 -11.00 5.71
CA ILE A 131 18.48 -10.57 4.31
C ILE A 131 18.39 -9.05 4.14
N THR A 132 19.10 -8.54 3.13
CA THR A 132 19.06 -7.12 2.77
C THR A 132 17.78 -6.79 2.01
N ARG A 133 17.44 -5.49 1.95
CA ARG A 133 16.30 -5.00 1.14
C ARG A 133 16.47 -5.34 -0.34
N GLU A 134 17.70 -5.32 -0.83
CA GLU A 134 18.05 -5.68 -2.20
C GLU A 134 17.81 -7.17 -2.47
N GLN A 135 18.26 -8.05 -1.58
CA GLN A 135 18.00 -9.49 -1.67
C GLN A 135 16.50 -9.79 -1.65
N PHE A 136 15.75 -9.15 -0.74
CA PHE A 136 14.29 -9.23 -0.69
C PHE A 136 13.65 -8.79 -2.01
N ARG A 137 14.02 -7.61 -2.52
CA ARG A 137 13.50 -7.06 -3.77
C ARG A 137 13.79 -7.99 -4.94
N HIS A 138 15.01 -8.51 -5.04
CA HIS A 138 15.39 -9.44 -6.09
C HIS A 138 14.57 -10.73 -6.02
N HIS A 139 14.46 -11.37 -4.85
CA HIS A 139 13.70 -12.62 -4.70
C HIS A 139 12.22 -12.41 -5.02
N TRP A 140 11.62 -11.35 -4.47
CA TRP A 140 10.21 -11.05 -4.69
C TRP A 140 9.90 -10.74 -6.16
N ARG A 141 10.79 -9.98 -6.82
CA ARG A 141 10.60 -9.51 -8.20
C ARG A 141 10.95 -10.55 -9.26
N GLU A 142 12.07 -11.25 -9.12
CA GLU A 142 12.61 -12.13 -10.17
C GLU A 142 12.18 -13.58 -10.00
N LEU A 143 11.86 -14.02 -8.79
CA LEU A 143 11.57 -15.43 -8.50
C LEU A 143 10.11 -15.62 -8.11
N HIS A 144 9.70 -15.05 -6.97
CA HIS A 144 8.40 -15.30 -6.35
C HIS A 144 7.24 -14.77 -7.18
N GLY A 145 7.30 -13.50 -7.61
CA GLY A 145 6.28 -12.87 -8.44
C GLY A 145 6.04 -13.61 -9.76
N PRO A 146 7.09 -13.83 -10.59
CA PRO A 146 6.98 -14.61 -11.82
C PRO A 146 6.49 -16.04 -11.61
N TRP A 147 6.85 -16.66 -10.48
CA TRP A 147 6.34 -17.99 -10.16
C TRP A 147 4.83 -17.98 -9.94
N ALA A 148 4.28 -17.06 -9.14
CA ALA A 148 2.83 -16.95 -8.96
C ALA A 148 2.08 -16.68 -10.28
N LEU A 149 2.66 -15.83 -11.14
CA LEU A 149 2.08 -15.48 -12.44
C LEU A 149 2.07 -16.65 -13.46
N ARG A 150 2.88 -17.69 -13.26
CA ARG A 150 2.84 -18.91 -14.08
C ARG A 150 1.72 -19.87 -13.69
N HIS A 151 1.02 -19.61 -12.58
CA HIS A 151 -0.05 -20.45 -12.04
C HIS A 151 -1.37 -19.67 -11.86
N PRO A 152 -1.89 -19.00 -12.91
CA PRO A 152 -3.13 -18.24 -12.83
C PRO A 152 -4.34 -19.11 -12.45
N GLU A 153 -4.33 -20.41 -12.77
CA GLU A 153 -5.35 -21.37 -12.37
C GLU A 153 -5.44 -21.58 -10.85
N VAL A 154 -4.36 -21.27 -10.10
CA VAL A 154 -4.28 -21.40 -8.64
C VAL A 154 -4.40 -20.08 -7.92
N PHE A 155 -3.68 -19.06 -8.39
CA PHE A 155 -3.61 -17.76 -7.72
C PHE A 155 -4.66 -16.78 -8.23
N GLY A 156 -5.14 -16.97 -9.46
CA GLY A 156 -6.16 -16.15 -10.08
C GLY A 156 -5.73 -14.72 -10.35
N PHE A 157 -4.44 -14.37 -10.27
CA PHE A 157 -3.99 -12.98 -10.43
C PHE A 157 -4.40 -12.44 -11.79
N CYS A 158 -5.25 -11.41 -11.80
CA CYS A 158 -5.70 -10.72 -13.01
C CYS A 158 -5.18 -9.28 -13.09
N HIS A 159 -4.64 -8.73 -11.99
CA HIS A 159 -3.82 -7.52 -11.95
C HIS A 159 -2.83 -7.63 -10.79
N TYR A 160 -1.57 -7.22 -11.01
CA TYR A 160 -0.53 -7.32 -9.98
C TYR A 160 0.50 -6.19 -10.11
N VAL A 161 0.67 -5.45 -9.02
CA VAL A 161 1.73 -4.45 -8.84
C VAL A 161 2.57 -4.78 -7.61
N GLN A 162 3.89 -4.70 -7.76
CA GLN A 162 4.83 -4.71 -6.64
C GLN A 162 5.26 -3.27 -6.36
N ASN A 163 4.98 -2.77 -5.16
CA ASN A 163 5.47 -1.48 -4.71
C ASN A 163 6.66 -1.70 -3.79
N HIS A 164 7.87 -1.50 -4.29
CA HIS A 164 9.09 -1.69 -3.52
C HIS A 164 9.44 -0.45 -2.72
N THR A 165 9.89 -0.64 -1.49
CA THR A 165 10.46 0.44 -0.70
C THR A 165 11.92 0.67 -1.13
N PRO A 166 12.32 1.89 -1.50
CA PRO A 166 13.72 2.23 -1.79
C PRO A 166 14.63 2.07 -0.55
N ALA A 167 15.94 1.95 -0.78
CA ALA A 167 16.91 1.75 0.30
C ALA A 167 17.00 2.94 1.28
N ASP A 168 16.69 4.16 0.82
CA ASP A 168 16.75 5.41 1.57
C ASP A 168 15.39 5.85 2.17
N ALA A 169 14.36 5.00 2.08
CA ALA A 169 13.00 5.35 2.48
C ALA A 169 12.83 5.77 3.94
N ASP A 170 13.65 5.22 4.86
CA ASP A 170 13.59 5.55 6.29
C ASP A 170 14.06 6.99 6.60
N GLY A 171 14.71 7.65 5.63
CA GLY A 171 15.10 9.06 5.71
C GLY A 171 14.04 10.05 5.21
N ASN A 172 12.89 9.57 4.70
CA ASN A 172 11.90 10.39 4.02
C ASN A 172 11.32 11.50 4.95
N PRO A 173 11.37 12.79 4.53
CA PRO A 173 10.80 13.90 5.30
C PRO A 173 9.33 13.70 5.71
N LEU A 174 8.50 13.06 4.87
CA LEU A 174 7.10 12.81 5.17
C LEU A 174 6.90 11.91 6.41
N ALA A 175 7.79 10.94 6.59
CA ALA A 175 7.78 10.04 7.74
C ALA A 175 8.23 10.78 9.01
N ARG A 176 9.29 11.59 8.91
CA ARG A 176 9.83 12.37 10.04
C ARG A 176 8.82 13.37 10.58
N GLU A 177 8.12 14.09 9.70
CA GLU A 177 7.09 15.07 10.08
C GLU A 177 5.95 14.44 10.90
N ARG A 178 5.69 13.15 10.65
CA ARG A 178 4.62 12.36 11.27
C ARG A 178 5.09 11.52 12.45
N ASN A 179 6.39 11.49 12.76
CA ASN A 179 6.96 10.49 13.69
C ASN A 179 6.53 9.06 13.31
N ALA A 180 6.47 8.78 12.01
CA ALA A 180 5.99 7.51 11.49
C ALA A 180 6.99 6.37 11.78
N PRO A 181 6.51 5.14 11.97
CA PRO A 181 7.38 3.98 12.15
C PRO A 181 8.13 3.67 10.84
N PRO A 182 9.20 2.84 10.90
CA PRO A 182 9.97 2.47 9.72
C PRO A 182 9.09 1.89 8.60
N ALA A 183 9.44 2.21 7.35
CA ALA A 183 8.69 1.73 6.19
C ALA A 183 8.76 0.19 6.11
N PHE A 184 7.70 -0.42 5.55
CA PHE A 184 7.74 -1.84 5.15
C PHE A 184 8.76 -2.07 4.02
N ASP A 185 9.05 -3.32 3.67
CA ASP A 185 9.93 -3.66 2.55
C ASP A 185 9.25 -3.53 1.19
N GLY A 186 7.93 -3.66 1.18
CA GLY A 186 7.09 -3.29 0.06
C GLY A 186 5.61 -3.57 0.33
N VAL A 187 4.77 -3.25 -0.65
CA VAL A 187 3.34 -3.55 -0.63
C VAL A 187 2.93 -4.17 -1.97
N SER A 188 2.27 -5.33 -1.93
CA SER A 188 1.62 -5.89 -3.12
C SER A 188 0.23 -5.28 -3.32
N GLU A 189 -0.13 -4.98 -4.56
CA GLU A 189 -1.50 -4.72 -4.98
C GLU A 189 -1.90 -5.83 -5.96
N ILE A 190 -2.91 -6.62 -5.57
CA ILE A 190 -3.33 -7.79 -6.33
C ILE A 190 -4.84 -7.80 -6.47
N TYR A 191 -5.33 -7.91 -7.70
CA TYR A 191 -6.71 -8.32 -7.98
C TYR A 191 -6.68 -9.75 -8.49
N ARG A 192 -7.70 -10.53 -8.10
CA ARG A 192 -7.77 -11.94 -8.44
C ARG A 192 -9.17 -12.37 -8.84
N ASP A 193 -9.22 -13.28 -9.80
CA ASP A 193 -10.38 -14.10 -10.09
C ASP A 193 -10.42 -15.32 -9.17
N ALA A 194 -11.54 -16.04 -9.21
CA ALA A 194 -11.64 -17.33 -8.54
C ALA A 194 -10.67 -18.34 -9.19
N PRO A 195 -9.99 -19.18 -8.39
CA PRO A 195 -9.16 -20.24 -8.93
C PRO A 195 -10.00 -21.23 -9.74
N THR A 196 -9.43 -21.77 -10.80
CA THR A 196 -10.08 -22.72 -11.72
C THR A 196 -9.52 -24.15 -11.59
N ALA A 197 -8.37 -24.31 -10.93
CA ALA A 197 -7.78 -25.61 -10.62
C ALA A 197 -8.56 -26.37 -9.53
N SER A 198 -8.31 -27.67 -9.40
CA SER A 198 -8.89 -28.48 -8.32
C SER A 198 -8.40 -28.04 -6.95
N ALA A 199 -9.17 -28.33 -5.90
CA ALA A 199 -8.81 -27.98 -4.53
C ALA A 199 -7.46 -28.60 -4.11
N GLU A 200 -7.16 -29.82 -4.57
CA GLU A 200 -5.91 -30.52 -4.29
C GLU A 200 -4.72 -29.83 -4.96
N ALA A 201 -4.85 -29.44 -6.24
CA ALA A 201 -3.80 -28.73 -6.95
C ALA A 201 -3.54 -27.35 -6.32
N VAL A 202 -4.61 -26.65 -5.92
CA VAL A 202 -4.51 -25.38 -5.19
C VAL A 202 -3.78 -25.56 -3.87
N ALA A 203 -4.10 -26.61 -3.09
CA ALA A 203 -3.46 -26.87 -1.81
C ALA A 203 -1.96 -27.17 -1.97
N ALA A 204 -1.59 -28.04 -2.92
CA ALA A 204 -0.20 -28.40 -3.17
C ALA A 204 0.66 -27.19 -3.58
N LEU A 205 0.21 -26.43 -4.58
CA LEU A 205 0.96 -25.25 -5.06
C LEU A 205 0.98 -24.11 -4.03
N ARG A 206 -0.08 -23.92 -3.23
CA ARG A 206 -0.03 -22.96 -2.12
C ARG A 206 0.98 -23.35 -1.04
N GLN A 207 1.19 -24.64 -0.80
CA GLN A 207 2.23 -25.09 0.11
C GLN A 207 3.62 -24.76 -0.43
N GLU A 208 3.92 -25.05 -1.69
CA GLU A 208 5.19 -24.69 -2.32
C GLU A 208 5.43 -23.17 -2.30
N PHE A 209 4.39 -22.39 -2.60
CA PHE A 209 4.44 -20.93 -2.53
C PHE A 209 4.78 -20.44 -1.13
N HIS A 210 4.16 -21.05 -0.11
CA HIS A 210 4.41 -20.71 1.28
C HIS A 210 5.81 -21.11 1.75
N GLU A 211 6.36 -22.23 1.27
CA GLU A 211 7.76 -22.57 1.53
C GLU A 211 8.72 -21.57 0.87
N ASP A 212 8.40 -21.07 -0.32
CA ASP A 212 9.19 -19.99 -0.95
C ASP A 212 9.08 -18.67 -0.17
N GLU A 213 7.90 -18.29 0.32
CA GLU A 213 7.72 -17.11 1.18
C GLU A 213 8.71 -17.11 2.35
N LYS A 214 8.93 -18.26 3.02
CA LYS A 214 9.84 -18.38 4.16
C LYS A 214 11.30 -18.04 3.84
N ASN A 215 11.72 -18.11 2.56
CA ASN A 215 13.09 -17.79 2.17
C ASN A 215 13.38 -16.28 2.23
N PHE A 216 12.37 -15.43 2.04
CA PHE A 216 12.58 -13.98 1.92
C PHE A 216 11.65 -13.11 2.78
N LEU A 217 10.51 -13.64 3.21
CA LEU A 217 9.46 -12.92 3.91
C LEU A 217 9.37 -13.33 5.38
N ASP A 218 9.36 -12.34 6.28
CA ASP A 218 8.86 -12.53 7.64
C ASP A 218 7.33 -12.55 7.58
N ILE A 219 6.77 -13.76 7.47
CA ILE A 219 5.34 -13.98 7.24
C ILE A 219 4.50 -13.42 8.39
N ASP A 220 4.95 -13.60 9.63
CA ASP A 220 4.24 -13.14 10.84
C ASP A 220 4.30 -11.62 10.98
N ALA A 221 5.32 -10.96 10.42
CA ALA A 221 5.39 -9.51 10.34
C ALA A 221 4.73 -8.91 9.07
N SER A 222 4.12 -9.74 8.22
CA SER A 222 3.60 -9.34 6.91
C SER A 222 2.07 -9.54 6.79
N PRO A 223 1.25 -8.57 7.22
CA PRO A 223 -0.21 -8.69 7.19
C PRO A 223 -0.75 -8.67 5.76
N VAL A 224 -1.83 -9.43 5.54
CA VAL A 224 -2.56 -9.50 4.27
C VAL A 224 -4.04 -9.24 4.49
N PHE A 225 -4.61 -8.36 3.70
CA PHE A 225 -6.00 -7.93 3.84
C PHE A 225 -6.63 -7.61 2.48
N LEU A 226 -7.95 -7.74 2.41
CA LEU A 226 -8.78 -7.26 1.31
C LEU A 226 -9.32 -5.88 1.65
N GLY A 227 -9.25 -4.98 0.69
CA GLY A 227 -9.81 -3.64 0.81
C GLY A 227 -10.61 -3.22 -0.41
N GLU A 228 -11.58 -2.35 -0.17
CA GLU A 228 -12.37 -1.69 -1.20
C GLU A 228 -11.60 -0.46 -1.70
N VAL A 229 -11.39 -0.37 -3.01
CA VAL A 229 -10.67 0.74 -3.63
C VAL A 229 -11.62 1.87 -4.01
N ARG A 230 -11.27 3.09 -3.61
CA ARG A 230 -11.99 4.32 -3.95
C ARG A 230 -11.03 5.30 -4.59
N VAL A 231 -11.18 5.49 -5.89
CA VAL A 231 -10.41 6.47 -6.67
C VAL A 231 -11.02 7.85 -6.45
N ILE A 232 -10.22 8.79 -5.96
CA ILE A 232 -10.63 10.16 -5.64
C ILE A 232 -10.13 11.14 -6.70
N ILE A 233 -8.90 10.93 -7.16
CA ILE A 233 -8.25 11.73 -8.20
C ILE A 233 -7.63 10.77 -9.20
N ASP A 234 -7.96 10.94 -10.47
CA ASP A 234 -7.30 10.30 -11.60
C ASP A 234 -7.07 11.35 -12.68
N ARG A 235 -5.84 11.86 -12.73
CA ARG A 235 -5.37 12.85 -13.72
C ARG A 235 -4.10 12.37 -14.42
N THR A 236 -3.85 11.06 -14.35
CA THR A 236 -2.72 10.39 -15.00
C THR A 236 -2.94 10.19 -16.47
#